data_AF-A0A7K6HTQ2-F1
#
_entry.id   AF-A0A7K6HTQ2-F1
#
_cell.length_a   1.000
_cell.length_b   1.000
_cell.length_c   1.000
_cell.angle_alpha   90.00
_cell.angle_beta   90.00
_cell.angle_gamma   90.00
#
_symmetry.space_group_name_H-M   'P 1'
#
loop_
_entity.id
_entity.type
_entity.pdbx_description
1 polymer ?
#
loop_
_entity_poly.entity_id
_entity_poly.type
_entity_poly.pdbx_seq_one_letter_code
_entity_poly.pdbx_strand_id
1 'polypeptide(L)' 'MSADTAKIPDIFPQAKLSHAFYHQNVPALIRMFKVSKDQARAIVATCPNCQNYQIPSIGTRINPRGLNSCQLWQSDVT' A
#
# COMPACT_ATOMS: atom_id res chain seq x y z
N MET A 1 -11.13 7.35 44.85
CA MET A 1 -10.98 6.18 43.95
C MET A 1 -11.37 6.64 42.56
N SER A 2 -10.41 7.14 41.80
CA SER A 2 -10.67 7.70 40.47
C SER A 2 -10.79 6.55 39.49
N ALA A 3 -11.95 6.43 38.87
CA ALA A 3 -12.21 5.46 37.83
C ALA A 3 -11.28 5.73 36.65
N ASP A 4 -10.31 4.84 36.44
CA ASP A 4 -9.60 4.69 35.18
C ASP A 4 -10.64 4.35 34.12
N THR A 5 -11.16 5.37 33.44
CA THR A 5 -11.80 5.20 32.14
C THR A 5 -10.73 4.64 31.21
N ALA A 6 -10.66 3.32 31.12
CA ALA A 6 -9.94 2.63 30.06
C ALA A 6 -10.50 3.14 28.73
N LYS A 7 -9.90 4.22 28.21
CA LYS A 7 -10.22 4.77 26.90
C LYS A 7 -10.10 3.61 25.93
N ILE A 8 -11.21 3.29 25.25
CA ILE A 8 -11.21 2.42 24.08
C ILE A 8 -9.98 2.84 23.26
N PRO A 9 -8.97 1.96 23.08
CA PRO A 9 -7.74 2.36 22.42
C PRO A 9 -8.11 2.85 21.04
N ASP A 10 -7.63 4.04 20.68
CA ASP A 10 -7.87 4.59 19.36
C ASP A 10 -7.38 3.56 18.33
N ILE A 11 -8.32 3.11 17.52
CA ILE A 11 -8.20 1.97 16.61
C ILE A 11 -7.13 2.26 15.55
N PHE A 12 -6.99 3.52 15.15
CA PHE A 12 -6.07 3.93 14.10
C PHE A 12 -4.59 3.88 14.54
N PRO A 13 -4.19 4.43 15.71
CA PRO A 13 -2.89 4.16 16.32
C PRO A 13 -2.59 2.67 16.51
N GLN A 14 -3.57 1.87 16.93
CA GLN A 14 -3.36 0.43 17.10
C GLN A 14 -3.06 -0.27 15.76
N ALA A 15 -3.79 0.09 14.70
CA ALA A 15 -3.54 -0.41 13.34
C ALA A 15 -2.14 -0.04 12.84
N LYS A 16 -1.65 1.17 13.14
CA LYS A 16 -0.27 1.58 12.82
C LYS A 16 0.78 0.71 13.51
N LEU A 17 0.62 0.47 14.81
CA LEU A 17 1.54 -0.36 15.58
C LEU A 17 1.54 -1.81 15.10
N SER A 18 0.35 -2.37 14.86
CA SER A 18 0.23 -3.72 14.31
C SER A 18 0.87 -3.84 12.92
N HIS A 19 0.65 -2.87 12.04
CA HIS A 19 1.28 -2.84 10.73
C HIS A 19 2.81 -2.72 10.81
N ALA A 20 3.33 -1.90 11.73
CA ALA A 20 4.78 -1.76 11.91
C ALA A 20 5.47 -3.08 12.31
N PHE A 21 4.76 -3.95 13.03
CA PHE A 21 5.30 -5.25 13.47
C PHE A 21 5.08 -6.37 12.45
N TYR A 22 3.89 -6.44 11.84
CA TYR A 22 3.49 -7.57 10.98
C TYR A 22 3.45 -7.26 9.48
N HIS A 23 3.58 -5.99 9.09
CA HIS A 23 3.48 -5.53 7.70
C HIS A 23 2.23 -6.02 6.95
N GLN A 24 1.10 -6.09 7.66
CA GLN A 24 -0.19 -6.54 7.13
C GLN A 24 -0.68 -5.65 5.96
N ASN A 25 -1.27 -6.25 4.93
CA ASN A 25 -1.80 -5.51 3.77
C ASN A 25 -3.09 -4.73 4.07
N VAL A 26 -3.49 -3.85 3.14
CA VAL A 26 -4.68 -2.99 3.29
C VAL A 26 -5.96 -3.78 3.63
N PRO A 27 -6.32 -4.88 2.93
CA PRO A 27 -7.50 -5.67 3.29
C PRO A 27 -7.45 -6.30 4.68
N ALA A 28 -6.26 -6.67 5.19
CA ALA A 28 -6.11 -7.21 6.53
C ALA A 28 -6.38 -6.12 7.59
N LEU A 29 -5.83 -4.92 7.40
CA LEU A 29 -6.05 -3.79 8.30
C LEU A 29 -7.54 -3.39 8.40
N ILE A 30 -8.25 -3.34 7.26
CA ILE A 30 -9.69 -3.05 7.23
C ILE A 30 -10.49 -4.11 8.00
N ARG A 31 -10.15 -5.39 7.84
CA ARG A 31 -10.91 -6.48 8.48
C ARG A 31 -10.67 -6.55 9.99
N MET A 32 -9.42 -6.41 10.43
CA MET A 32 -9.01 -6.50 11.84
C MET A 32 -9.38 -5.26 12.64
N PHE A 33 -9.07 -4.08 12.11
CA PHE A 33 -9.22 -2.83 12.87
C PHE A 33 -10.46 -2.04 12.45
N LYS A 34 -11.21 -2.45 11.42
CA LYS A 34 -12.39 -1.69 10.95
C LYS A 34 -12.08 -0.24 10.56
N VAL A 35 -10.82 0.04 10.21
CA VAL A 35 -10.39 1.35 9.67
C VAL A 35 -10.89 1.56 8.25
N SER A 36 -11.02 2.82 7.83
CA SER A 36 -11.42 3.12 6.46
C SER A 36 -10.36 2.67 5.44
N LYS A 37 -10.79 2.48 4.19
CA LYS A 37 -9.88 2.08 3.11
C LYS A 37 -8.73 3.08 2.94
N ASP A 38 -9.02 4.37 3.02
CA ASP A 38 -8.03 5.43 2.83
C ASP A 38 -7.05 5.50 4.01
N GLN A 39 -7.55 5.28 5.24
CA GLN A 39 -6.69 5.13 6.41
C GLN A 39 -5.75 3.93 6.29
N ALA A 40 -6.27 2.76 5.88
CA ALA A 40 -5.44 1.57 5.70
C ALA A 40 -4.39 1.76 4.58
N ARG A 41 -4.75 2.43 3.48
CA ARG A 41 -3.77 2.81 2.43
C ARG A 41 -2.71 3.76 2.95
N ALA A 42 -3.09 4.77 3.73
CA ALA A 42 -2.13 5.71 4.31
C ALA A 42 -1.13 4.99 5.21
N ILE A 43 -1.58 4.06 6.07
CA ILE A 43 -0.70 3.26 6.93
C ILE A 43 0.35 2.52 6.09
N VAL A 44 -0.09 1.78 5.06
CA VAL A 44 0.81 1.00 4.20
C VAL A 44 1.73 1.90 3.36
N ALA A 45 1.24 3.05 2.89
CA ALA A 45 2.02 4.00 2.08
C ALA A 45 3.11 4.72 2.91
N THR A 46 2.86 4.95 4.19
CA THR A 46 3.86 5.57 5.10
C THR A 46 4.90 4.58 5.63
N CYS A 47 4.76 3.28 5.37
CA CYS A 47 5.70 2.28 5.86
C CYS A 47 6.91 2.16 4.91
N PRO A 48 8.14 2.51 5.36
CA PRO A 48 9.33 2.48 4.50
C PRO A 48 9.64 1.08 3.98
N ASN A 49 9.44 0.06 4.82
CA ASN A 49 9.68 -1.33 4.46
C ASN A 49 8.72 -1.75 3.33
N CYS A 50 7.42 -1.45 3.48
CA CYS A 50 6.44 -1.79 2.45
C CYS A 50 6.59 -0.95 1.19
N GLN A 51 7.08 0.28 1.27
CA GLN A 51 7.28 1.15 0.10
C GLN A 51 8.33 0.60 -0.86
N ASN A 52 9.39 -0.05 -0.35
CA ASN A 52 10.39 -0.72 -1.20
C ASN A 52 9.83 -1.90 -2.01
N TYR A 53 8.79 -2.56 -1.48
CA TYR A 53 8.12 -3.67 -2.15
C TYR A 53 6.88 -3.26 -2.93
N GLN A 54 6.46 -1.99 -2.83
CA GLN A 54 5.41 -1.48 -3.70
C GLN A 54 5.98 -1.42 -5.11
N ILE A 55 5.47 -2.32 -5.95
CA ILE A 55 5.70 -2.25 -7.40
C ILE A 55 5.28 -0.83 -7.80
N PRO A 56 6.20 0.01 -8.30
CA PRO A 56 5.82 1.29 -8.84
C PRO A 56 4.70 1.02 -9.82
N SER A 57 3.62 1.81 -9.82
CA SER A 57 2.73 1.78 -10.97
C SER A 57 3.59 2.25 -12.13
N ILE A 58 4.20 1.30 -12.83
CA ILE A 58 5.00 1.55 -14.02
C ILE A 58 4.04 2.31 -14.89
N GLY A 59 4.27 3.62 -14.97
CA GLY A 59 3.53 4.53 -15.83
C GLY A 59 3.75 3.97 -17.22
N THR A 60 2.79 3.17 -17.63
CA THR A 60 2.66 2.57 -18.95
C THR A 60 4.01 2.03 -19.48
N ARG A 61 4.31 0.76 -19.22
CA ARG A 61 5.29 0.00 -20.04
C ARG A 61 4.67 -0.16 -21.43
N ILE A 62 4.63 0.93 -22.20
CA ILE A 62 4.20 0.91 -23.59
C ILE A 62 5.44 0.48 -24.34
N ASN A 63 5.36 -0.65 -25.03
CA ASN A 63 6.17 -0.80 -26.24
C ASN A 63 5.78 0.39 -27.13
N PRO A 64 6.68 1.36 -27.38
CA PRO A 64 6.32 2.52 -28.16
C PRO A 64 5.84 2.03 -29.53
N ARG A 65 4.53 2.16 -29.77
CA ARG A 65 3.96 1.85 -31.08
C ARG A 65 4.35 3.00 -31.98
N GLY A 66 5.02 2.69 -33.08
CA GLY A 66 5.26 3.67 -34.14
C GLY A 66 3.94 4.29 -34.59
N LEU A 67 3.94 5.58 -34.92
CA LEU A 67 2.77 6.28 -35.46
C LEU A 67 2.43 5.79 -36.88
N ASN A 68 3.45 5.31 -37.61
CA ASN A 68 3.35 4.76 -38.95
C ASN A 68 3.78 3.29 -39.00
N SER A 69 3.37 2.58 -40.05
CA SER A 69 3.81 1.21 -40.31
C SER A 69 5.34 1.13 -40.31
N CYS A 70 5.89 0.12 -39.64
CA CYS A 70 7.33 -0.17 -39.58
C CYS A 70 8.22 0.90 -38.91
N GLN A 71 7.65 1.88 -38.20
CA GLN A 71 8.43 2.95 -37.57
C GLN A 71 9.18 2.51 -36.31
N LEU A 72 8.68 1.48 -35.61
CA LEU A 72 9.29 0.94 -34.40
C LEU A 72 9.14 -0.57 -34.37
N TRP A 73 10.27 -1.25 -34.32
CA TRP A 73 10.36 -2.71 -34.17
C TRP A 73 11.10 -2.99 -32.87
N GLN A 74 10.48 -3.78 -32.00
CA GLN A 74 11.11 -4.22 -30.75
C GLN A 74 11.45 -5.70 -30.91
N SER A 75 12.72 -6.05 -30.74
CA SER A 75 13.22 -7.43 -30.72
C SER A 75 13.93 -7.66 -29.40
N ASP A 76 13.39 -8.52 -28.55
CA ASP A 76 14.10 -9.04 -27.39
C ASP A 76 14.76 -10.38 -27.75
N VAL A 77 15.96 -10.61 -27.22
CA VAL A 77 16.70 -11.87 -27.33
C VAL A 77 16.67 -12.54 -25.96
N THR A 78 16.35 -13.83 -25.93
CA THR A 78 16.34 -14.66 -24.71
C THR A 78 17.68 -15.36 -24.52
#